data_AF-A0A0C2CZ88-F1
#
_entry.id   AF-A0A0C2CZ88-F1
#
_cell.length_a   1.000
_cell.length_b   1.000
_cell.length_c   1.000
_cell.angle_alpha   90.00
_cell.angle_beta   90.00
_cell.angle_gamma   90.00
#
_symmetry.space_group_name_H-M   'P 1'
#
loop_
_entity.id
_entity.type
_entity.pdbx_description
1 polymer ?
#
loop_
_entity_poly.entity_id
_entity_poly.type
_entity_poly.pdbx_seq_one_letter_code
_entity_poly.pdbx_strand_id
1 'polypeptide(L)' 'MLENPRAWTEIEPGIHRALLRKFPYAVIYRVRADVVQVATVTHQHREPGHWRGRG' A
#
# COMPACT_ATOMS: atom_id res chain seq x y z
N MET A 1 5.48 -7.09 7.36
CA MET A 1 4.23 -6.79 6.62
C MET A 1 3.16 -7.82 6.93
N LEU A 2 3.43 -9.13 6.74
CA LEU A 2 2.47 -10.21 7.00
C LEU A 2 2.07 -10.38 8.48
N GLU A 3 2.97 -10.11 9.41
CA GLU A 3 2.72 -10.35 10.85
C GLU A 3 1.89 -9.23 11.51
N ASN A 4 1.89 -8.02 10.95
CA ASN A 4 1.05 -6.92 11.42
C ASN A 4 0.78 -5.90 10.29
N PRO A 5 -0.16 -6.20 9.39
CA PRO A 5 -0.46 -5.34 8.24
C PRO A 5 -1.13 -4.02 8.64
N ARG A 6 -1.65 -3.88 9.87
CA ARG A 6 -2.22 -2.62 10.38
C ARG A 6 -1.17 -1.64 10.95
N ALA A 7 0.08 -2.08 11.12
CA ALA A 7 1.15 -1.22 11.64
C ALA A 7 1.64 -0.15 10.64
N TRP A 8 1.20 -0.21 9.39
CA TRP A 8 1.63 0.72 8.34
C TRP A 8 0.62 1.84 8.17
N THR A 9 1.13 2.99 7.72
CA THR A 9 0.35 4.23 7.57
C THR A 9 -0.93 3.98 6.77
N GLU A 10 -2.06 4.21 7.42
CA GLU A 10 -3.36 4.31 6.77
C GLU A 10 -3.41 5.65 6.03
N ILE A 11 -3.63 5.59 4.72
CA ILE A 11 -3.68 6.79 3.86
C ILE A 11 -5.11 7.17 3.48
N GLU A 12 -6.01 6.20 3.52
CA GLU A 12 -7.46 6.28 3.32
C GLU A 12 -8.12 5.15 4.13
N PRO A 13 -9.42 5.22 4.47
CA PRO A 13 -10.08 4.22 5.31
C PRO A 13 -9.88 2.78 4.80
N GLY A 14 -9.19 1.95 5.58
CA GLY A 14 -8.86 0.56 5.27
C GLY A 14 -7.77 0.37 4.21
N ILE A 15 -7.14 1.45 3.73
CA ILE A 15 -6.06 1.44 2.75
C ILE A 15 -4.76 1.85 3.45
N HIS A 16 -3.78 0.96 3.40
CA HIS A 16 -2.47 1.14 3.99
C HIS A 16 -1.39 1.27 2.91
N ARG A 17 -0.34 2.03 3.25
CA ARG A 17 0.85 2.21 2.42
C ARG A 17 2.10 1.71 3.15
N ALA A 18 2.78 0.73 2.56
CA ALA A 18 4.10 0.29 3.02
C ALA A 18 5.19 0.74 2.04
N LEU A 19 6.25 1.38 2.54
CA LEU A 19 7.41 1.77 1.73
C LEU A 19 8.44 0.64 1.72
N LEU A 20 8.98 0.33 0.54
CA LEU A 20 10.08 -0.63 0.41
C LEU A 20 11.41 0.04 0.79
N ARG A 21 12.20 -0.61 1.66
CA ARG A 21 13.45 -0.02 2.19
C ARG A 21 14.57 0.12 1.15
N LYS A 22 14.64 -0.79 0.17
CA LYS A 22 15.75 -0.84 -0.81
C LYS A 22 15.45 -0.13 -2.13
N PHE A 23 14.18 0.06 -2.45
CA PHE A 23 13.76 0.60 -3.73
C PHE A 23 12.66 1.62 -3.48
N PRO A 24 12.59 2.73 -4.25
CA PRO A 24 11.60 3.79 -4.07
C PRO A 24 10.22 3.35 -4.59
N TYR A 25 9.72 2.22 -4.10
CA TYR A 25 8.40 1.68 -4.37
C TYR A 25 7.56 1.72 -3.10
N ALA A 26 6.25 1.86 -3.29
CA ALA A 26 5.26 1.77 -2.24
C ALA A 26 4.24 0.69 -2.60
N VAL A 27 3.89 -0.14 -1.63
CA VAL A 27 2.82 -1.12 -1.73
C VAL A 27 1.57 -0.51 -1.13
N ILE A 28 0.52 -0.39 -1.94
CA ILE A 28 -0.81 0.01 -1.49
C ILE A 28 -1.64 -1.25 -1.33
N TYR A 29 -2.20 -1.46 -0.15
CA TYR A 29 -2.98 -2.64 0.16
C TYR A 29 -4.13 -2.31 1.09
N ARG A 30 -5.13 -3.19 1.09
CA ARG A 30 -6.26 -3.14 2.01
C ARG A 30 -6.30 -4.38 2.88
N VAL A 31 -6.70 -4.20 4.13
CA VAL A 31 -6.89 -5.31 5.07
C VAL A 31 -8.38 -5.58 5.19
N ARG A 32 -8.83 -6.79 4.80
CA ARG A 32 -10.22 -7.22 4.94
C ARG A 32 -10.26 -8.52 5.75
N ALA A 33 -10.93 -8.51 6.89
CA ALA A 33 -11.03 -9.65 7.81
C ALA A 33 -9.66 -10.30 8.10
N ASP A 34 -9.26 -11.31 7.32
CA ASP A 34 -8.02 -12.08 7.46
C ASP A 34 -7.09 -12.01 6.23
N VAL A 35 -7.49 -11.26 5.18
CA VAL A 35 -6.74 -11.17 3.93
C VAL A 35 -6.17 -9.78 3.68
N VAL A 36 -4.91 -9.77 3.25
CA VAL A 36 -4.22 -8.59 2.73
C VAL A 36 -4.34 -8.60 1.22
N GLN A 37 -5.11 -7.66 0.67
CA GLN A 37 -5.20 -7.49 -0.77
C GLN A 37 -4.29 -6.35 -1.21
N VAL A 38 -3.27 -6.67 -1.98
CA VAL A 38 -2.40 -5.68 -2.62
C VAL A 38 -3.17 -5.07 -3.80
N ALA A 39 -3.49 -3.78 -3.68
CA ALA A 39 -4.17 -3.03 -4.74
C ALA A 39 -3.18 -2.63 -5.84
N THR A 40 -1.99 -2.17 -5.45
CA THR A 40 -0.95 -1.79 -6.41
C THR A 40 0.45 -1.79 -5.79
N VAL A 41 1.45 -1.79 -6.66
CA VAL A 41 2.84 -1.48 -6.32
C VAL A 41 3.26 -0.31 -7.21
N THR A 42 3.60 0.83 -6.61
CA THR A 42 3.86 2.09 -7.34
C THR A 42 5.27 2.61 -7.08
N HIS A 43 5.94 3.15 -8.10
CA HIS A 43 7.22 3.82 -7.96
C HIS A 43 7.02 5.25 -7.48
N GLN A 44 7.56 5.59 -6.32
CA GLN A 44 7.31 6.85 -5.61
C GLN A 44 7.71 8.09 -6.40
N HIS A 45 8.76 8.00 -7.22
CA HIS A 45 9.28 9.17 -7.96
C HIS A 45 8.73 9.30 -9.38
N ARG A 46 8.10 8.24 -9.93
CA ARG A 46 7.76 8.23 -11.35
C ARG A 46 6.39 8.86 -11.59
N GLU A 47 5.38 8.47 -10.80
CA GLU A 47 3.99 8.93 -10.95
C GLU A 47 3.24 8.87 -9.59
N PRO A 48 3.48 9.82 -8.67
CA PRO A 48 2.84 9.81 -7.36
C PRO A 48 1.31 9.94 -7.48
N GLY A 49 0.58 9.01 -6.84
CA GLY A 49 -0.89 9.08 -6.73
C GLY A 49 -1.69 8.42 -7.87
N HIS A 50 -1.03 7.88 -8.91
CA HIS A 50 -1.66 7.16 -10.02
C HIS A 50 -2.61 6.02 -9.59
N TRP A 51 -2.37 5.43 -8.42
CA TRP A 51 -3.15 4.32 -7.88
C TRP A 51 -4.55 4.70 -7.42
N ARG A 52 -4.86 5.99 -7.23
CA ARG A 52 -6.18 6.47 -6.78
C ARG A 52 -7.32 6.19 -7.77
N GLY A 53 -7.01 5.84 -9.02
CA GLY A 53 -8.00 5.51 -10.05
C GLY A 53 -8.11 4.02 -10.40
N ARG A 54 -7.36 3.15 -9.70
CA ARG A 54 -7.38 1.69 -9.95
C ARG A 54 -8.13 1.02 -8.79
N GLY A 55 -9.46 1.04 -8.88
CA GLY A 55 -10.39 0.39 -7.94
C GLY A 55 -11.00 -0.86 -8.53
#